data_AF-A0A2M7E6G7-F1
#
_entry.id   AF-A0A2M7E6G7-F1
#
_cell.length_a   1.000
_cell.length_b   1.000
_cell.length_c   1.000
_cell.angle_alpha   90.00
_cell.angle_beta   90.00
_cell.angle_gamma   90.00
#
_symmetry.space_group_name_H-M   'P 1'
#
loop_
_entity.id
_entity.type
_entity.pdbx_description
1 polymer ?
#
loop_
_entity_poly.entity_id
_entity_poly.type
_entity_poly.pdbx_seq_one_letter_code
_entity_poly.pdbx_strand_id
1 'polypeptide(L)'
;MQNIRSISFGELLDFLKINGEKPYRAGQIYDWLWKYCVSSFEQMNNLSQNLRELLANNFFIDSAKIIAQQISNDKTIKVVFELIDKKIVEGVIIPSEKRVTACISSQVGCALGCKFCATGTLGFSRDLSVGEIYEQAFKLSQLSNEQYNIPLTNIVFMGMGEPLLNYKNVIGAISFLTSQKGMGLSSKRITISTSGIPAQIK
;
A
#
# COMPACT_ATOMS: atom_id res chain seq x y z
N MET A 1 -19.10 7.35 2.35
CA MET A 1 -17.96 8.16 1.87
C MET A 1 -17.01 7.25 1.11
N GLN A 2 -16.45 7.70 -0.02
CA GLN A 2 -15.52 6.90 -0.84
C GLN A 2 -14.07 7.19 -0.45
N ASN A 3 -13.16 6.22 -0.64
CA ASN A 3 -11.74 6.45 -0.47
C ASN A 3 -11.18 7.27 -1.65
N ILE A 4 -10.47 8.36 -1.38
CA ILE A 4 -9.83 9.18 -2.42
C ILE A 4 -8.74 8.42 -3.20
N ARG A 5 -8.13 7.39 -2.62
CA ARG A 5 -7.15 6.53 -3.31
C ARG A 5 -7.80 5.54 -4.27
N SER A 6 -9.14 5.42 -4.26
CA SER A 6 -9.88 4.54 -5.16
C SER A 6 -10.39 5.25 -6.42
N ILE A 7 -10.31 6.58 -6.49
CA ILE A 7 -10.65 7.34 -7.69
C ILE A 7 -9.42 7.58 -8.56
N SER A 8 -9.63 7.66 -9.86
CA SER A 8 -8.62 8.00 -10.84
C SER A 8 -8.26 9.49 -10.79
N PHE A 9 -7.10 9.82 -11.39
CA PHE A 9 -6.70 11.21 -11.56
C PHE A 9 -7.73 12.05 -12.35
N GLY A 10 -8.41 11.44 -13.33
CA GLY A 10 -9.47 12.08 -14.10
C GLY A 10 -10.70 12.40 -13.25
N GLU A 11 -11.16 11.45 -12.45
CA GLU A 11 -12.28 11.66 -11.52
C GLU A 11 -11.95 12.74 -10.48
N LEU A 12 -10.72 12.78 -9.98
CA LEU A 12 -10.27 13.84 -9.07
C LEU A 12 -10.27 15.21 -9.77
N LEU A 13 -9.82 15.30 -11.02
CA LEU A 13 -9.86 16.53 -11.81
C LEU A 13 -11.30 17.03 -11.98
N ASP A 14 -12.23 16.13 -12.32
CA ASP A 14 -13.62 16.50 -12.55
C ASP A 14 -14.33 16.90 -11.26
N PHE A 15 -14.04 16.20 -10.15
CA PHE A 15 -14.51 16.61 -8.82
C PHE A 15 -14.05 18.03 -8.47
N LEU A 16 -12.79 18.37 -8.70
CA LEU A 16 -12.26 19.70 -8.42
C LEU A 16 -12.92 20.77 -9.30
N LYS A 17 -13.08 20.50 -10.61
CA LYS A 17 -13.75 21.45 -11.53
C LYS A 17 -15.18 21.74 -11.11
N ILE A 18 -15.96 20.70 -10.76
CA ILE A 18 -17.36 20.84 -10.33
C ILE A 18 -17.47 21.70 -9.06
N ASN A 19 -16.46 21.64 -8.18
CA ASN A 19 -16.41 22.41 -6.94
C ASN A 19 -15.64 23.74 -7.08
N GLY A 20 -15.35 24.21 -8.31
CA GLY A 20 -14.73 25.51 -8.55
C GLY A 20 -13.23 25.59 -8.26
N GLU A 21 -12.55 24.45 -8.08
CA GLU A 21 -11.12 24.38 -7.79
C GLU A 21 -10.26 24.30 -9.06
N LYS A 22 -9.05 24.85 -8.98
CA LYS A 22 -8.15 24.92 -10.14
C LYS A 22 -7.58 23.53 -10.48
N PRO A 23 -7.52 23.11 -11.76
CA PRO A 23 -7.08 21.76 -12.15
C PRO A 23 -5.71 21.32 -11.63
N TYR A 24 -4.75 22.24 -11.47
CA TYR A 24 -3.41 21.90 -10.98
C TYR A 24 -3.42 21.39 -9.53
N ARG A 25 -4.47 21.66 -8.74
CA ARG A 25 -4.63 21.14 -7.37
C ARG A 25 -4.70 19.61 -7.36
N ALA A 26 -5.20 18.99 -8.43
CA ALA A 26 -5.22 17.53 -8.57
C ALA A 26 -3.81 16.95 -8.45
N GLY A 27 -2.82 17.56 -9.10
CA GLY A 27 -1.42 17.14 -9.02
C GLY A 27 -0.86 17.21 -7.61
N GLN A 28 -1.15 18.30 -6.90
CA GLN A 28 -0.72 18.48 -5.50
C GLN A 28 -1.34 17.43 -4.58
N ILE A 29 -2.65 17.20 -4.70
CA ILE A 29 -3.35 16.16 -3.92
C ILE A 29 -2.76 14.79 -4.23
N TYR A 30 -2.50 14.48 -5.51
CA TYR A 30 -1.92 13.20 -5.90
C TYR A 30 -0.52 12.98 -5.30
N ASP A 31 0.32 14.02 -5.29
CA ASP A 31 1.64 13.94 -4.64
C ASP A 31 1.49 13.67 -3.14
N TRP A 32 0.55 14.30 -2.44
CA TRP A 32 0.27 13.99 -1.04
C TRP A 32 -0.18 12.55 -0.81
N LEU A 33 -1.05 12.04 -1.67
CA LEU A 33 -1.58 10.68 -1.53
C LEU A 33 -0.55 9.59 -1.77
N TRP A 34 0.34 9.77 -2.75
CA TRP A 34 1.25 8.74 -3.22
C TRP A 34 2.70 9.02 -2.87
N LYS A 35 3.24 10.20 -3.18
CA LYS A 35 4.65 10.52 -2.87
C LYS A 35 4.90 10.68 -1.38
N TYR A 36 4.00 11.37 -0.69
CA TYR A 36 4.12 11.61 0.76
C TYR A 36 3.31 10.61 1.60
N CYS A 37 2.43 9.84 0.96
CA CYS A 37 1.59 8.81 1.59
C CYS A 37 0.90 9.27 2.88
N VAL A 38 0.29 10.47 2.85
CA VAL A 38 -0.39 11.04 4.04
C VAL A 38 -1.55 10.18 4.52
N SER A 39 -1.87 10.32 5.80
CA SER A 39 -3.00 9.63 6.45
C SER A 39 -4.19 10.55 6.73
N SER A 40 -4.06 11.85 6.50
CA SER A 40 -5.17 12.82 6.64
C SER A 40 -5.02 13.99 5.68
N PHE A 41 -6.16 14.60 5.30
CA PHE A 41 -6.18 15.82 4.48
C PHE A 41 -5.52 17.00 5.18
N GLU A 42 -5.53 17.02 6.52
CA GLU A 42 -4.89 18.08 7.31
C GLU A 42 -3.39 18.20 7.05
N GLN A 43 -2.71 17.10 6.75
CA GLN A 43 -1.27 17.08 6.46
C GLN A 43 -0.92 17.79 5.14
N MET A 44 -1.91 18.09 4.29
CA MET A 44 -1.71 18.72 2.97
C MET A 44 -1.50 20.24 3.08
N ASN A 45 -0.39 20.66 3.69
CA ASN A 45 -0.13 22.04 4.11
C ASN A 45 -0.08 23.09 2.98
N ASN A 46 0.05 22.67 1.72
CA ASN A 46 0.03 23.56 0.56
C ASN A 46 -1.38 23.77 -0.06
N LEU A 47 -2.39 23.12 0.52
CA LEU A 47 -3.80 23.28 0.16
C LEU A 47 -4.48 24.28 1.11
N SER A 48 -5.43 25.05 0.58
CA SER A 48 -6.23 25.94 1.42
C SER A 48 -7.04 25.13 2.44
N GLN A 49 -7.42 25.78 3.54
CA GLN A 49 -8.31 25.16 4.53
C GLN A 49 -9.63 24.71 3.88
N ASN A 50 -10.27 25.57 3.08
CA ASN A 50 -11.51 25.24 2.38
C ASN A 50 -11.39 23.99 1.49
N LEU A 51 -10.25 23.80 0.80
CA LEU A 51 -10.03 22.61 -0.02
C LEU A 51 -9.83 21.35 0.83
N ARG A 52 -9.10 21.45 1.95
CA ARG A 52 -8.94 20.32 2.88
C ARG A 52 -10.28 19.90 3.47
N GLU A 53 -11.13 20.86 3.86
CA GLU A 53 -12.49 20.61 4.35
C GLU A 53 -13.39 20.00 3.26
N LEU A 54 -13.34 20.53 2.04
CA LEU A 54 -14.06 19.97 0.89
C LEU A 54 -13.70 18.49 0.67
N LEU A 55 -12.40 18.17 0.70
CA LEU A 55 -11.94 16.79 0.54
C LEU A 55 -12.40 15.91 1.71
N ALA A 56 -12.28 16.39 2.95
CA ALA A 56 -12.69 15.66 4.16
C ALA A 56 -14.20 15.38 4.22
N ASN A 57 -15.03 16.26 3.65
CA ASN A 57 -16.47 16.09 3.59
C ASN A 57 -16.93 15.09 2.51
N ASN A 58 -16.11 14.83 1.49
CA ASN A 58 -16.49 14.00 0.33
C ASN A 58 -15.74 12.67 0.27
N PHE A 59 -14.55 12.60 0.88
CA PHE A 59 -13.67 11.44 0.81
C PHE A 59 -13.07 11.10 2.16
N PHE A 60 -12.61 9.86 2.29
CA PHE A 60 -11.67 9.45 3.34
C PHE A 60 -10.34 9.00 2.73
N ILE A 61 -9.32 8.89 3.58
CA ILE A 61 -8.03 8.26 3.26
C ILE A 61 -7.94 7.00 4.11
N ASP A 62 -7.79 5.84 3.50
CA ASP A 62 -7.44 4.62 4.23
C ASP A 62 -6.03 4.74 4.79
N SER A 63 -5.82 4.33 6.05
CA SER A 63 -4.47 4.27 6.60
C SER A 63 -4.31 3.10 7.55
N ALA A 64 -3.36 2.22 7.25
CA ALA A 64 -3.01 1.04 8.02
C ALA A 64 -2.07 1.42 9.17
N LYS A 65 -2.43 1.14 10.43
CA LYS A 65 -1.58 1.45 11.59
C LYS A 65 -0.66 0.29 11.91
N ILE A 66 0.61 0.57 12.21
CA ILE A 66 1.48 -0.44 12.81
C ILE A 66 1.08 -0.59 14.27
N ILE A 67 0.53 -1.75 14.64
CA ILE A 67 0.07 -2.03 16.01
C ILE A 67 1.04 -2.94 16.78
N ALA A 68 1.92 -3.65 16.08
CA ALA A 68 2.97 -4.46 16.69
C ALA A 68 4.19 -4.55 15.77
N GLN A 69 5.36 -4.66 16.37
CA GLN A 69 6.63 -4.94 15.71
C GLN A 69 7.40 -5.99 16.50
N GLN A 70 8.07 -6.89 15.81
CA GLN A 70 8.94 -7.91 16.41
C GLN A 70 10.27 -7.92 15.65
N ILE A 71 11.37 -7.78 16.38
CA ILE A 71 12.73 -7.76 15.84
C ILE A 71 13.39 -9.10 16.17
N SER A 72 13.87 -9.78 15.13
CA SER A 72 14.61 -11.03 15.24
C SER A 72 16.12 -10.79 15.43
N ASN A 73 16.85 -11.80 15.90
CA ASN A 73 18.30 -11.76 16.10
C ASN A 73 19.08 -11.53 14.79
N ASP A 74 18.55 -12.01 13.66
CA ASP A 74 19.07 -11.78 12.31
C ASP A 74 18.72 -10.38 11.77
N LYS A 75 18.13 -9.53 12.62
CA LYS A 75 17.63 -8.19 12.34
C LYS A 75 16.37 -8.14 11.47
N THR A 76 15.78 -9.26 11.06
CA THR A 76 14.47 -9.26 10.39
C THR A 76 13.42 -8.62 11.28
N ILE A 77 12.59 -7.73 10.71
CA ILE A 77 11.49 -7.09 11.46
C ILE A 77 10.16 -7.51 10.87
N LYS A 78 9.33 -8.15 11.70
CA LYS A 78 7.94 -8.47 11.41
C LYS A 78 7.03 -7.36 11.96
N VAL A 79 6.07 -6.93 11.17
CA VAL A 79 5.15 -5.83 11.45
C VAL A 79 3.71 -6.32 11.30
N VAL A 80 2.85 -5.92 12.23
CA VAL A 80 1.40 -6.13 12.14
C VAL A 80 0.73 -4.80 11.82
N PHE A 81 0.02 -4.77 10.69
CA PHE A 81 -0.77 -3.64 10.23
C PHE A 81 -2.24 -3.85 10.58
N GLU A 82 -2.82 -2.94 11.36
CA GLU A 82 -4.28 -2.83 11.55
C GLU A 82 -4.85 -1.94 10.45
N LEU A 83 -5.76 -2.49 9.65
CA LEU A 83 -6.48 -1.81 8.59
C LEU A 83 -7.66 -1.02 9.16
N ILE A 84 -8.27 -0.14 8.34
CA ILE A 84 -9.38 0.70 8.78
C ILE A 84 -10.59 -0.11 9.28
N ASP A 85 -10.79 -1.31 8.76
CA ASP A 85 -11.84 -2.25 9.17
C ASP A 85 -11.43 -3.17 10.32
N LYS A 86 -10.36 -2.82 11.06
CA LYS A 86 -9.83 -3.55 12.23
C LYS A 86 -9.28 -4.93 11.93
N LYS A 87 -9.23 -5.32 10.65
CA LYS A 87 -8.53 -6.53 10.23
C LYS A 87 -7.03 -6.30 10.24
N ILE A 88 -6.29 -7.39 10.37
CA ILE A 88 -4.84 -7.36 10.42
C ILE A 88 -4.23 -8.00 9.19
N VAL A 89 -3.14 -7.42 8.72
CA VAL A 89 -2.21 -8.06 7.79
C VAL A 89 -0.79 -7.93 8.29
N GLU A 90 0.09 -8.80 7.80
CA GLU A 90 1.49 -8.80 8.19
C GLU A 90 2.37 -8.26 7.05
N GLY A 91 3.45 -7.60 7.43
CA GLY A 91 4.56 -7.30 6.54
C GLY A 91 5.88 -7.56 7.24
N VAL A 92 6.92 -7.81 6.45
CA VAL A 92 8.25 -8.14 6.99
C VAL A 92 9.30 -7.36 6.21
N ILE A 93 10.30 -6.82 6.89
CA ILE A 93 11.54 -6.35 6.25
C ILE A 93 12.70 -7.26 6.62
N ILE A 94 13.41 -7.71 5.59
CA ILE A 94 14.52 -8.66 5.69
C ILE A 94 15.78 -7.91 5.21
N PRO A 95 16.64 -7.45 6.13
CA PRO A 95 17.86 -6.76 5.77
C PRO A 95 18.95 -7.73 5.31
N SER A 96 19.79 -7.27 4.41
CA SER A 96 21.10 -7.83 4.12
C SER A 96 22.12 -6.69 3.98
N GLU A 97 23.39 -7.00 3.71
CA GLU A 97 24.48 -5.99 3.75
C GLU A 97 24.23 -4.70 2.95
N LYS A 98 23.55 -4.80 1.79
CA LYS A 98 23.35 -3.67 0.85
C LYS A 98 21.91 -3.50 0.37
N ARG A 99 20.98 -4.32 0.86
CA ARG A 99 19.59 -4.32 0.40
C ARG A 99 18.66 -4.67 1.54
N VAL A 100 17.41 -4.25 1.41
CA VAL A 100 16.30 -4.62 2.28
C VAL A 100 15.16 -5.07 1.40
N THR A 101 14.60 -6.23 1.72
CA THR A 101 13.45 -6.80 1.01
C THR A 101 12.21 -6.68 1.89
N ALA A 102 11.15 -6.08 1.38
CA ALA A 102 9.84 -6.06 2.01
C ALA A 102 9.01 -7.23 1.49
N CYS A 103 8.49 -8.04 2.40
CA CYS A 103 7.43 -9.00 2.14
C CYS A 103 6.09 -8.34 2.50
N ILE A 104 5.20 -8.18 1.53
CA ILE A 104 3.90 -7.50 1.72
C ILE A 104 2.74 -8.43 1.40
N SER A 105 1.61 -8.13 2.04
CA SER A 105 0.35 -8.86 1.87
C SER A 105 -0.47 -8.32 0.70
N SER A 106 -1.25 -9.20 0.08
CA SER A 106 -2.18 -8.88 -1.01
C SER A 106 -3.65 -9.05 -0.61
N GLN A 107 -3.95 -9.85 0.42
CA GLN A 107 -5.31 -10.08 0.92
C GLN A 107 -5.31 -10.16 2.45
N VAL A 108 -6.48 -10.01 3.06
CA VAL A 108 -6.71 -10.42 4.44
C VAL A 108 -7.10 -11.89 4.44
N GLY A 109 -6.20 -12.74 4.94
CA GLY A 109 -6.35 -14.18 4.83
C GLY A 109 -6.03 -14.70 3.42
N CYS A 110 -6.36 -15.95 3.12
CA CYS A 110 -6.15 -16.54 1.80
C CYS A 110 -7.17 -17.66 1.52
N ALA A 111 -7.74 -17.68 0.32
CA ALA A 111 -8.77 -18.64 -0.07
C ALA A 111 -8.22 -20.03 -0.44
N LEU A 112 -6.91 -20.15 -0.68
CA LEU A 112 -6.33 -21.38 -1.24
C LEU A 112 -6.23 -22.54 -0.24
N GLY A 113 -6.33 -22.28 1.07
CA GLY A 113 -6.35 -23.35 2.07
C GLY A 113 -5.11 -24.24 2.10
N CYS A 114 -3.94 -23.74 1.67
CA CYS A 114 -2.68 -24.49 1.68
C CYS A 114 -2.37 -24.98 3.10
N LYS A 115 -2.33 -26.31 3.32
CA LYS A 115 -2.25 -26.94 4.66
C LYS A 115 -1.00 -26.56 5.47
N PHE A 116 0.09 -26.18 4.80
CA PHE A 116 1.34 -25.77 5.42
C PHE A 116 1.39 -24.25 5.71
N CYS A 117 0.42 -23.48 5.23
CA CYS A 117 0.41 -22.03 5.34
C CYS A 117 -0.49 -21.60 6.51
N ALA A 118 0.07 -20.87 7.47
CA ALA A 118 -0.71 -20.30 8.58
C ALA A 118 -1.87 -19.42 8.09
N THR A 119 -1.66 -18.63 7.02
CA THR A 119 -2.73 -17.81 6.42
C THR A 119 -3.83 -18.67 5.78
N GLY A 120 -3.49 -19.87 5.29
CA GLY A 120 -4.45 -20.80 4.70
C GLY A 120 -5.46 -21.34 5.72
N THR A 121 -5.11 -21.38 7.01
CA THR A 121 -6.03 -21.84 8.07
C THR A 121 -6.97 -20.74 8.57
N LEU A 122 -6.65 -19.47 8.33
CA LEU A 122 -7.49 -18.31 8.69
C LEU A 122 -8.70 -18.14 7.77
N GLY A 123 -8.68 -18.79 6.60
CA GLY A 123 -9.66 -18.57 5.54
C GLY A 123 -9.45 -17.22 4.83
N PHE A 124 -10.32 -16.93 3.86
CA PHE A 124 -10.33 -15.65 3.13
C PHE A 124 -11.34 -14.70 3.76
N SER A 125 -10.93 -13.44 3.93
CA SER A 125 -11.84 -12.37 4.34
C SER A 125 -12.12 -11.39 3.20
N ARG A 126 -11.09 -10.72 2.67
CA ARG A 126 -11.23 -9.75 1.57
C ARG A 126 -9.90 -9.45 0.90
N ASP A 127 -9.99 -8.88 -0.29
CA ASP A 127 -8.86 -8.26 -0.98
C ASP A 127 -8.42 -6.96 -0.29
N LEU A 128 -7.13 -6.66 -0.41
CA LEU A 128 -6.59 -5.35 -0.07
C LEU A 128 -6.77 -4.37 -1.23
N SER A 129 -7.03 -3.11 -0.88
CA SER A 129 -7.08 -2.00 -1.83
C SER A 129 -5.67 -1.68 -2.39
N VAL A 130 -5.62 -0.94 -3.50
CA VAL A 130 -4.35 -0.37 -4.01
C VAL A 130 -3.62 0.44 -2.93
N GLY A 131 -4.36 1.25 -2.17
CA GLY A 131 -3.82 2.06 -1.08
C GLY A 131 -3.24 1.22 0.05
N GLU A 132 -3.96 0.18 0.49
CA GLU A 132 -3.52 -0.71 1.57
C GLU A 132 -2.27 -1.52 1.19
N ILE A 133 -2.13 -1.94 -0.07
CA ILE A 133 -0.93 -2.63 -0.57
C ILE A 133 0.24 -1.64 -0.66
N TYR A 134 0.02 -0.48 -1.25
CA TYR A 134 1.04 0.55 -1.43
C TYR A 134 1.58 1.06 -0.08
N GLU A 135 0.69 1.34 0.88
CA GLU A 135 1.05 1.89 2.17
C GLU A 135 1.89 0.92 3.02
N GLN A 136 1.68 -0.40 2.90
CA GLN A 136 2.56 -1.39 3.51
C GLN A 136 4.02 -1.18 3.05
N ALA A 137 4.25 -1.10 1.74
CA ALA A 137 5.58 -0.90 1.20
C ALA A 137 6.18 0.46 1.61
N PHE A 138 5.36 1.52 1.61
CA PHE A 138 5.80 2.85 2.02
C PHE A 138 6.25 2.87 3.48
N LYS A 139 5.42 2.34 4.41
CA LYS A 139 5.74 2.30 5.84
C LYS A 139 6.93 1.39 6.14
N LEU A 140 7.04 0.26 5.46
CA LEU A 140 8.22 -0.61 5.56
C LEU A 140 9.48 0.07 5.02
N SER A 141 9.37 0.94 4.01
CA SER A 141 10.50 1.75 3.54
C SER A 141 10.94 2.81 4.55
N GLN A 142 10.00 3.45 5.24
CA GLN A 142 10.34 4.36 6.35
C GLN A 142 11.04 3.60 7.46
N LEU A 143 10.48 2.47 7.89
CA LEU A 143 11.06 1.60 8.91
C LEU A 143 12.45 1.10 8.53
N SER A 144 12.66 0.73 7.27
CA SER A 144 13.97 0.30 6.76
C SER A 144 15.04 1.40 6.88
N ASN A 145 14.69 2.63 6.51
CA ASN A 145 15.60 3.77 6.64
C ASN A 145 15.88 4.09 8.13
N GLU A 146 14.86 4.04 8.98
CA GLU A 146 14.99 4.31 10.42
C GLU A 146 15.85 3.26 11.13
N GLN A 147 15.67 1.97 10.82
CA GLN A 147 16.31 0.87 11.54
C GLN A 147 17.69 0.51 11.00
N TYR A 148 17.90 0.62 9.69
CA TYR A 148 19.14 0.15 9.05
C TYR A 148 19.90 1.25 8.31
N ASN A 149 19.31 2.43 8.12
CA ASN A 149 19.83 3.46 7.21
C ASN A 149 20.07 2.92 5.78
N ILE A 150 19.23 1.98 5.34
CA ILE A 150 19.24 1.40 3.99
C ILE A 150 17.85 1.60 3.40
N PRO A 151 17.74 2.14 2.17
CA PRO A 151 16.45 2.27 1.51
C PRO A 151 15.86 0.90 1.17
N LEU A 152 14.53 0.82 1.18
CA LEU A 152 13.84 -0.36 0.68
C LEU A 152 14.15 -0.53 -0.81
N THR A 153 14.70 -1.69 -1.17
CA THR A 153 15.20 -1.94 -2.52
C THR A 153 14.41 -3.00 -3.24
N ASN A 154 13.83 -3.97 -2.53
CA ASN A 154 13.11 -5.08 -3.11
C ASN A 154 11.75 -5.27 -2.44
N ILE A 155 10.75 -5.66 -3.23
CA ILE A 155 9.41 -6.01 -2.74
C ILE A 155 9.05 -7.40 -3.24
N VAL A 156 8.52 -8.24 -2.36
CA VAL A 156 7.98 -9.55 -2.72
C VAL A 156 6.54 -9.66 -2.22
N PHE A 157 5.64 -10.10 -3.10
CA PHE A 157 4.27 -10.47 -2.73
C PHE A 157 4.25 -11.92 -2.24
N MET A 158 4.74 -12.12 -1.02
CA MET A 158 4.80 -13.42 -0.33
C MET A 158 4.22 -13.33 1.09
N GLY A 159 3.50 -12.25 1.39
CA GLY A 159 2.80 -12.08 2.67
C GLY A 159 1.48 -12.85 2.68
N MET A 160 0.45 -12.27 3.28
CA MET A 160 -0.88 -12.86 3.32
C MET A 160 -1.60 -12.71 1.97
N GLY A 161 -2.25 -13.79 1.50
CA GLY A 161 -3.08 -13.80 0.30
C GLY A 161 -2.42 -14.36 -0.96
N GLU A 162 -3.23 -14.67 -1.96
CA GLU A 162 -2.80 -15.05 -3.31
C GLU A 162 -2.86 -13.81 -4.24
N PRO A 163 -1.72 -13.25 -4.66
CA PRO A 163 -1.70 -12.01 -5.43
C PRO A 163 -2.49 -12.06 -6.73
N LEU A 164 -2.53 -13.22 -7.41
CA LEU A 164 -3.27 -13.35 -8.66
C LEU A 164 -4.79 -13.38 -8.47
N LEU A 165 -5.29 -13.71 -7.27
CA LEU A 165 -6.71 -13.57 -6.95
C LEU A 165 -7.08 -12.12 -6.63
N ASN A 166 -6.11 -11.26 -6.31
CA ASN A 166 -6.27 -9.80 -6.16
C ASN A 166 -5.56 -9.00 -7.27
N TYR A 167 -5.57 -9.53 -8.50
CA TYR A 167 -4.75 -9.03 -9.60
C TYR A 167 -4.90 -7.52 -9.85
N LYS A 168 -6.14 -7.02 -9.91
CA LYS A 168 -6.42 -5.60 -10.21
C LYS A 168 -5.75 -4.66 -9.21
N ASN A 169 -5.88 -4.94 -7.91
CA ASN A 169 -5.32 -4.06 -6.87
C ASN A 169 -3.80 -4.24 -6.76
N VAL A 170 -3.28 -5.47 -6.94
CA VAL A 170 -1.84 -5.75 -6.97
C VAL A 170 -1.14 -4.98 -8.10
N ILE A 171 -1.66 -5.07 -9.32
CA ILE A 171 -1.09 -4.33 -10.46
C ILE A 171 -1.24 -2.82 -10.29
N GLY A 172 -2.40 -2.37 -9.78
CA GLY A 172 -2.60 -0.97 -9.41
C GLY A 172 -1.54 -0.47 -8.43
N ALA A 173 -1.27 -1.22 -7.36
CA ALA A 173 -0.24 -0.88 -6.38
C ALA A 173 1.16 -0.86 -7.02
N ILE A 174 1.51 -1.88 -7.82
CA ILE A 174 2.79 -1.94 -8.53
C ILE A 174 3.00 -0.73 -9.44
N SER A 175 1.94 -0.24 -10.10
CA SER A 175 2.04 0.97 -10.92
C SER A 175 2.47 2.20 -10.10
N PHE A 176 1.98 2.34 -8.87
CA PHE A 176 2.41 3.40 -7.95
C PHE A 176 3.78 3.14 -7.32
N LEU A 177 4.09 1.89 -6.98
CA LEU A 177 5.41 1.51 -6.46
C LEU A 177 6.54 1.84 -7.45
N THR A 178 6.27 1.68 -8.75
CA THR A 178 7.25 1.91 -9.82
C THR A 178 7.22 3.33 -10.40
N SER A 179 6.13 4.06 -10.21
CA SER A 179 5.99 5.43 -10.70
C SER A 179 6.91 6.41 -9.98
N GLN A 180 7.45 7.39 -10.71
CA GLN A 180 8.19 8.53 -10.15
C GLN A 180 7.34 9.42 -9.24
N LYS A 181 6.00 9.36 -9.37
CA LYS A 181 5.07 10.02 -8.46
C LYS A 181 4.77 9.21 -7.18
N GLY A 182 5.22 7.96 -7.12
CA GLY A 182 5.16 7.11 -5.92
C GLY A 182 6.56 6.82 -5.42
N MET A 183 6.93 5.53 -5.34
CA MET A 183 8.24 5.13 -4.76
C MET A 183 9.39 5.04 -5.78
N GLY A 184 9.11 5.10 -7.08
CA GLY A 184 10.14 5.06 -8.13
C GLY A 184 10.96 3.77 -8.17
N LEU A 185 10.45 2.65 -7.64
CA LEU A 185 11.16 1.37 -7.63
C LEU A 185 11.26 0.78 -9.04
N SER A 186 12.38 0.10 -9.32
CA SER A 186 12.48 -0.67 -10.55
C SER A 186 11.54 -1.88 -10.50
N SER A 187 10.74 -2.07 -11.55
CA SER A 187 9.88 -3.26 -11.69
C SER A 187 10.65 -4.57 -11.58
N LYS A 188 11.93 -4.60 -11.98
CA LYS A 188 12.83 -5.77 -11.83
C LYS A 188 13.12 -6.16 -10.38
N ARG A 189 12.78 -5.30 -9.41
CA ARG A 189 12.96 -5.53 -7.97
C ARG A 189 11.66 -5.86 -7.25
N ILE A 190 10.57 -6.04 -8.01
CA ILE A 190 9.26 -6.44 -7.49
C ILE A 190 8.98 -7.85 -7.99
N THR A 191 8.81 -8.81 -7.07
CA THR A 191 8.51 -10.20 -7.39
C THR A 191 7.10 -10.56 -6.93
N ILE A 192 6.29 -11.08 -7.84
CA ILE A 192 4.98 -11.64 -7.53
C ILE A 192 5.13 -13.15 -7.37
N SER A 193 4.79 -13.69 -6.20
CA SER A 193 4.67 -15.13 -6.00
C SER A 193 3.22 -15.56 -6.21
N THR A 194 3.02 -16.75 -6.76
CA THR A 194 1.70 -17.32 -6.96
C THR A 194 1.72 -18.83 -6.75
N SER A 195 0.63 -19.38 -6.24
CA SER A 195 0.38 -20.81 -6.16
C SER A 195 -0.04 -21.42 -7.50
N GLY A 196 -0.15 -20.58 -8.55
CA GLY A 196 -0.46 -20.99 -9.91
C GLY A 196 -1.95 -20.95 -10.20
N ILE A 197 -2.49 -19.76 -10.49
CA ILE A 197 -3.87 -19.56 -10.97
C ILE A 197 -3.86 -19.53 -12.50
N PRO A 198 -4.12 -20.64 -13.22
CA PRO A 198 -3.83 -20.71 -14.66
C PRO A 198 -4.64 -19.69 -15.46
N ALA A 199 -5.89 -19.41 -15.06
CA ALA A 199 -6.73 -18.41 -15.71
C ALA A 199 -6.16 -16.98 -15.65
N GLN A 200 -5.26 -16.70 -14.71
CA GLN A 200 -4.62 -15.40 -14.51
C GLN A 200 -3.17 -15.37 -15.03
N ILE A 201 -2.64 -16.50 -15.51
CA ILE A 201 -1.29 -16.63 -16.07
C ILE A 201 -1.46 -16.88 -17.57
N LYS A 202 -1.18 -15.86 -18.38
CA LYS A 202 -1.15 -15.98 -19.84
C LYS A 202 0.29 -16.17 -20.33
#